data_AF-A0A516X7A3-F1
#
_entry.id   AF-A0A516X7A3-F1
#
_cell.length_a   1.000
_cell.length_b   1.000
_cell.length_c   1.000
_cell.angle_alpha   90.00
_cell.angle_beta   90.00
_cell.angle_gamma   90.00
#
_symmetry.space_group_name_H-M   'P 1'
#
loop_
_entity.id
_entity.type
_entity.pdbx_description
1 polymer ?
#
loop_
_entity_poly.entity_id
_entity_poly.type
_entity_poly.pdbx_seq_one_letter_code
_entity_poly.pdbx_strand_id
1 'polypeptide(L)'
;MDDPDAFAHSELAERRRREKAVALARYAWDRRIAAAELAALDEATLRRFARAAGVHPPSSRATWEATVELLEGKQAWAERNPDRVEAARAHPEERIMWVKPPVPGW
;
A
#
# COMPACT_ATOMS: atom_id res chain seq x y z
N MET A 1 22.87 -20.88 -22.21
CA MET A 1 22.46 -21.93 -21.26
C MET A 1 21.53 -21.22 -20.31
N ASP A 2 20.24 -21.26 -20.62
CA ASP A 2 19.20 -20.64 -19.81
C ASP A 2 18.97 -21.52 -18.59
N ASP A 3 19.25 -20.95 -17.42
CA ASP A 3 19.13 -21.62 -16.14
C ASP A 3 17.65 -21.57 -15.70
N PRO A 4 16.92 -22.71 -15.70
CA PRO A 4 15.49 -22.74 -15.40
C PRO A 4 15.19 -22.32 -13.95
N ASP A 5 16.16 -22.48 -13.04
CA ASP A 5 16.05 -22.02 -11.66
C ASP A 5 16.01 -20.49 -11.56
N ALA A 6 16.74 -19.77 -12.42
CA ALA A 6 16.68 -18.30 -12.45
C ALA A 6 15.26 -17.77 -12.75
N PHE A 7 14.51 -18.42 -13.65
CA PHE A 7 13.12 -18.06 -13.96
C PHE A 7 12.17 -18.41 -12.80
N ALA A 8 12.32 -19.59 -12.20
CA ALA A 8 11.52 -20.01 -11.05
C ALA A 8 11.73 -19.10 -9.82
N HIS A 9 12.96 -18.64 -9.60
CA HIS A 9 13.28 -17.66 -8.55
C HIS A 9 12.67 -16.28 -8.82
N SER A 10 12.61 -15.85 -10.08
CA SER A 10 12.01 -14.58 -10.48
C SER A 10 10.49 -14.57 -10.28
N GLU A 11 9.80 -15.65 -10.65
CA GLU A 11 8.35 -15.82 -10.43
C GLU A 11 8.00 -15.84 -8.93
N LEU A 12 8.80 -16.53 -8.11
CA LEU A 12 8.61 -16.55 -6.67
C LEU A 12 8.85 -15.17 -6.05
N ALA A 13 9.84 -14.43 -6.55
CA ALA A 13 10.11 -13.07 -6.12
C ALA A 13 8.98 -12.10 -6.50
N GLU A 14 8.44 -12.23 -7.71
CA GLU A 14 7.28 -11.45 -8.18
C GLU A 14 6.04 -11.72 -7.33
N ARG A 15 5.73 -13.00 -7.07
CA ARG A 15 4.60 -13.37 -6.21
C ARG A 15 4.72 -12.77 -4.82
N ARG A 16 5.91 -12.88 -4.19
CA ARG A 16 6.17 -12.29 -2.86
C ARG A 16 6.06 -10.76 -2.88
N ARG A 17 6.51 -10.10 -3.95
CA ARG A 17 6.34 -8.64 -4.11
C ARG A 17 4.87 -8.27 -4.17
N ARG A 18 4.07 -9.01 -4.94
CA ARG A 18 2.63 -8.80 -5.06
C ARG A 18 1.88 -9.03 -3.74
N GLU A 19 2.20 -10.10 -3.02
CA GLU A 19 1.63 -10.38 -1.69
C GLU A 19 1.87 -9.23 -0.72
N LYS A 20 3.11 -8.72 -0.66
CA LYS A 20 3.44 -7.53 0.13
C LYS A 20 2.66 -6.30 -0.33
N ALA A 21 2.57 -6.07 -1.64
CA ALA A 21 1.86 -4.92 -2.19
C ALA A 21 0.38 -4.91 -1.78
N VAL A 22 -0.27 -6.08 -1.83
CA VAL A 22 -1.66 -6.27 -1.39
C VAL A 22 -1.83 -6.01 0.11
N ALA A 23 -0.94 -6.55 0.95
CA ALA A 23 -1.00 -6.34 2.39
C ALA A 23 -0.85 -4.86 2.76
N LEU A 24 0.08 -4.15 2.12
CA LEU A 24 0.28 -2.71 2.31
C LEU A 24 -0.93 -1.90 1.81
N ALA A 25 -1.49 -2.24 0.65
CA ALA A 25 -2.65 -1.54 0.09
C ALA A 25 -3.89 -1.70 0.98
N ARG A 26 -4.10 -2.91 1.54
CA ARG A 26 -5.17 -3.16 2.51
C ARG A 26 -4.97 -2.31 3.78
N TYR A 27 -3.76 -2.30 4.33
CA TYR A 27 -3.46 -1.53 5.53
C TYR A 27 -3.67 -0.02 5.31
N ALA A 28 -3.32 0.50 4.13
CA ALA A 28 -3.58 1.88 3.73
C ALA A 28 -5.07 2.18 3.58
N TRP A 29 -5.81 1.27 2.91
CA TRP A 29 -7.24 1.38 2.68
C TRP A 29 -8.02 1.50 3.99
N ASP A 30 -7.73 0.61 4.94
CA ASP A 30 -8.41 0.58 6.24
C ASP A 30 -8.23 1.90 6.99
N ARG A 31 -7.11 2.59 6.78
CA ARG A 31 -6.74 3.86 7.44
C ARG A 31 -7.10 5.10 6.65
N ARG A 32 -7.90 4.95 5.60
CA ARG A 32 -8.33 6.05 4.75
C ARG A 32 -7.17 6.83 4.08
N ILE A 33 -6.00 6.21 3.93
CA ILE A 33 -4.89 6.83 3.21
C ILE A 33 -5.17 6.72 1.72
N ALA A 34 -5.04 7.83 1.00
CA ALA A 34 -5.16 7.86 -0.46
C ALA A 34 -3.82 7.47 -1.12
N ALA A 35 -3.89 6.95 -2.34
CA ALA A 35 -2.73 6.61 -3.16
C ALA A 35 -1.69 7.73 -3.26
N ALA A 36 -2.13 8.96 -3.56
CA ALA A 36 -1.25 10.13 -3.64
C ALA A 36 -0.56 10.46 -2.32
N GLU A 37 -1.24 10.24 -1.18
CA GLU A 37 -0.66 10.49 0.14
C GLU A 37 0.40 9.46 0.48
N LEU A 38 0.14 8.18 0.17
CA LEU A 38 1.10 7.10 0.34
C LEU A 38 2.35 7.34 -0.52
N ALA A 39 2.17 7.76 -1.77
CA ALA A 39 3.25 8.07 -2.69
C ALA A 39 4.12 9.27 -2.25
N ALA A 40 3.56 10.18 -1.45
CA ALA A 40 4.24 11.34 -0.92
C ALA A 40 4.98 11.09 0.41
N LEU A 41 4.81 9.92 1.03
CA LEU A 41 5.51 9.58 2.27
C LEU A 41 7.01 9.43 2.02
N ASP A 42 7.81 9.92 2.96
CA ASP A 42 9.25 9.71 2.95
C ASP A 42 9.62 8.24 3.23
N GLU A 43 10.82 7.85 2.85
CA GLU A 43 11.28 6.47 2.95
C GLU A 43 11.34 5.94 4.39
N ALA A 44 11.64 6.79 5.38
CA ALA A 44 11.65 6.37 6.78
C ALA A 44 10.23 6.11 7.30
N THR A 45 9.26 6.92 6.87
CA THR A 45 7.85 6.69 7.16
C THR A 45 7.32 5.46 6.44
N LEU A 46 7.66 5.23 5.18
CA LEU A 46 7.32 4.00 4.45
C LEU A 46 7.84 2.73 5.13
N ARG A 47 9.07 2.76 5.66
CA ARG A 47 9.61 1.62 6.45
C ARG A 47 8.79 1.36 7.71
N ARG A 48 8.44 2.42 8.47
CA ARG A 48 7.58 2.31 9.66
C ARG A 48 6.18 1.81 9.30
N PHE A 49 5.63 2.30 8.20
CA PHE A 49 4.34 1.90 7.66
C PHE A 49 4.30 0.40 7.34
N ALA A 50 5.30 -0.11 6.62
CA ALA A 50 5.38 -1.53 6.31
C ALA A 50 5.44 -2.40 7.57
N ARG A 51 6.22 -2.00 8.58
CA ARG A 51 6.29 -2.71 9.86
C ARG A 51 4.95 -2.72 10.57
N ALA A 52 4.24 -1.60 10.60
CA ALA A 52 2.91 -1.51 11.20
C ALA A 52 1.87 -2.36 10.46
N ALA A 53 2.04 -2.55 9.15
CA ALA A 53 1.26 -3.47 8.33
C ALA A 53 1.67 -4.95 8.49
N GLY A 54 2.64 -5.28 9.35
CA GLY A 54 3.16 -6.64 9.53
C GLY A 54 4.03 -7.14 8.36
N VAL A 55 4.45 -6.24 7.47
CA VAL A 55 5.24 -6.54 6.27
C VAL A 55 6.70 -6.18 6.50
N HIS A 56 7.62 -7.07 6.09
CA HIS A 56 9.03 -6.68 6.05
C HIS A 56 9.21 -5.55 5.02
N PRO A 57 9.80 -4.40 5.40
CA PRO A 57 9.92 -3.23 4.53
C PRO A 57 10.41 -3.62 3.14
N PRO A 58 9.67 -3.27 2.08
CA PRO A 58 10.15 -3.43 0.72
C PRO A 58 11.42 -2.61 0.54
N SER A 59 12.46 -3.23 0.02
CA SER A 59 13.71 -2.57 -0.35
C SER A 59 13.65 -1.91 -1.73
N SER A 60 12.58 -2.16 -2.50
CA SER A 60 12.40 -1.62 -3.86
C SER A 60 11.18 -0.71 -3.95
N ARG A 61 11.30 0.30 -4.81
CA ARG A 61 10.21 1.22 -5.15
C ARG A 61 9.07 0.54 -5.91
N ALA A 62 9.40 -0.48 -6.72
CA ALA A 62 8.43 -1.25 -7.50
C ALA A 62 7.29 -1.86 -6.64
N THR A 63 7.59 -2.34 -5.43
CA THR A 63 6.52 -2.84 -4.54
C THR A 63 5.62 -1.72 -4.04
N TRP A 64 6.17 -0.54 -3.76
CA TRP A 64 5.39 0.63 -3.36
C TRP A 64 4.54 1.18 -4.51
N GLU A 65 5.06 1.19 -5.73
CA GLU A 65 4.31 1.55 -6.94
C GLU A 65 3.12 0.60 -7.15
N ALA A 66 3.33 -0.72 -7.06
CA ALA A 66 2.25 -1.70 -7.12
C ALA A 66 1.22 -1.52 -5.99
N THR A 67 1.66 -1.13 -4.78
CA THR A 67 0.74 -0.79 -3.69
C THR A 67 -0.13 0.42 -4.02
N VAL A 68 0.46 1.48 -4.58
CA VAL A 68 -0.24 2.70 -5.00
C VAL A 68 -1.29 2.36 -6.07
N GLU A 69 -0.93 1.62 -7.11
CA GLU A 69 -1.85 1.21 -8.19
C GLU A 69 -3.04 0.38 -7.66
N LEU A 70 -2.78 -0.58 -6.77
CA LEU A 70 -3.83 -1.37 -6.13
C LEU A 70 -4.77 -0.51 -5.30
N LEU A 71 -4.23 0.50 -4.60
CA LEU A 71 -5.00 1.42 -3.78
C LEU A 71 -5.86 2.35 -4.64
N GLU A 72 -5.33 2.90 -5.73
CA GLU A 72 -6.10 3.69 -6.70
C GLU A 72 -7.26 2.89 -7.29
N GLY A 73 -6.98 1.65 -7.73
CA GLY A 73 -7.99 0.75 -8.26
C GLY A 73 -9.10 0.47 -7.24
N LYS A 74 -8.74 0.25 -5.96
CA LYS A 74 -9.71 0.04 -4.89
C LYS A 74 -10.51 1.30 -4.57
N GLN A 75 -9.88 2.48 -4.56
CA GLN A 75 -10.58 3.76 -4.38
C GLN A 75 -11.62 3.97 -5.48
N ALA A 76 -11.23 3.85 -6.75
CA ALA A 76 -12.13 4.03 -7.88
C ALA A 76 -13.26 2.97 -7.88
N TRP A 77 -12.96 1.73 -7.47
CA TRP A 77 -13.99 0.70 -7.31
C TRP A 77 -14.99 1.06 -6.21
N ALA A 78 -14.52 1.51 -5.04
CA ALA A 78 -15.37 1.86 -3.91
C ALA A 78 -16.26 3.08 -4.21
N GLU A 79 -15.74 4.07 -4.94
CA GLU A 79 -16.54 5.22 -5.41
C GLU A 79 -17.72 4.78 -6.31
N ARG A 80 -17.51 3.75 -7.13
CA ARG A 80 -18.58 3.15 -7.95
C ARG A 80 -19.48 2.18 -7.17
N ASN A 81 -19.11 1.80 -5.95
CA ASN A 81 -19.78 0.77 -5.16
C ASN A 81 -19.91 1.20 -3.68
N PRO A 82 -20.55 2.34 -3.36
CA PRO A 82 -20.56 2.89 -2.01
C PRO A 82 -21.29 2.02 -0.99
N ASP A 83 -22.28 1.24 -1.42
CA ASP A 83 -23.11 0.40 -0.53
C ASP A 83 -22.48 -0.97 -0.22
N ARG A 84 -21.30 -1.26 -0.78
CA ARG A 84 -20.59 -2.52 -0.54
C ARG A 84 -19.85 -2.47 0.79
N VAL A 85 -19.96 -3.52 1.59
CA VAL A 85 -19.23 -3.64 2.86
C VAL A 85 -17.71 -3.58 2.66
N GLU A 86 -17.21 -4.03 1.51
CA GLU A 86 -15.80 -3.99 1.15
C GLU A 86 -15.30 -2.57 0.81
N ALA A 87 -16.22 -1.63 0.59
CA ALA A 87 -15.94 -0.20 0.46
C ALA A 87 -15.85 0.52 1.82
N ALA A 88 -16.15 -0.16 2.93
CA ALA A 88 -15.94 0.39 4.27
C ALA A 88 -14.43 0.50 4.59
N ARG A 89 -14.08 1.48 5.42
CA ARG A 89 -12.72 1.69 5.95
C ARG A 89 -12.75 1.47 7.46
N ALA A 90 -11.94 0.54 7.96
CA ALA A 90 -12.06 0.04 9.32
C ALA A 90 -11.49 0.96 10.41
N HIS A 91 -10.40 1.70 10.11
CA HIS A 91 -9.62 2.48 11.08
C HIS A 91 -9.27 3.89 10.54
N PRO A 92 -10.24 4.67 10.04
CA PRO A 92 -9.97 5.96 9.41
C PRO A 92 -9.30 6.98 10.35
N GLU A 93 -9.48 6.84 11.66
CA GLU A 93 -8.85 7.67 12.69
C GLU A 93 -7.33 7.53 12.74
N GLU A 94 -6.79 6.38 12.35
CA GLU A 94 -5.34 6.14 12.37
C GLU A 94 -4.60 6.82 11.21
N ARG A 95 -5.32 7.45 10.25
CA ARG A 95 -4.70 8.22 9.15
C ARG A 95 -3.69 9.24 9.66
N ILE A 96 -4.02 9.90 10.79
CA ILE A 96 -3.21 10.97 11.40
C ILE A 96 -1.79 10.51 11.77
N MET A 97 -1.59 9.22 12.02
CA MET A 97 -0.27 8.66 12.36
C MET A 97 0.70 8.70 11.18
N TRP A 98 0.18 8.77 9.96
CA TRP A 98 0.93 8.64 8.71
C TRP A 98 0.90 9.91 7.88
N VAL A 99 -0.28 10.50 7.74
CA VAL A 99 -0.50 11.72 6.97
C VAL A 99 -0.82 12.84 7.94
N LYS A 100 0.12 13.78 8.08
CA LYS A 100 -0.12 14.97 8.89
C LYS A 100 -1.23 15.79 8.24
N PRO A 101 -2.30 16.17 8.97
CA PRO A 101 -3.30 17.06 8.42
C PRO A 101 -2.63 18.41 8.11
N PRO A 102 -3.08 19.12 7.06
CA PRO A 102 -2.61 20.48 6.83
C PRO A 102 -2.85 21.27 8.12
N VAL A 103 -1.78 21.82 8.69
CA VAL A 103 -1.90 22.73 9.84
C VAL A 103 -2.60 23.99 9.34
N PRO A 104 -3.78 24.34 9.89
CA PRO A 104 -4.41 25.61 9.54
C PRO A 104 -3.45 26.73 9.93
N GLY A 105 -3.03 27.53 8.94
CA GLY A 105 -2.25 28.73 9.19
C GLY A 105 -3.19 29.83 9.67
N TRP A 106 -3.27 30.00 10.98
CA TRP A 106 -3.85 31.18 11.62
C TRP A 106 -2.94 31.60 12.76
#